data_AF-A0AAV9ND02-F1
#
_entry.id   AF-A0AAV9ND02-F1
#
_cell.length_a   1.000
_cell.length_b   1.000
_cell.length_c   1.000
_cell.angle_alpha   90.00
_cell.angle_beta   90.00
_cell.angle_gamma   90.00
#
_symmetry.space_group_name_H-M   'P 1'
#
loop_
_entity.id
_entity.type
_entity.pdbx_description
1 polymer ?
#
loop_
_entity_poly.entity_id
_entity_poly.type
_entity_poly.pdbx_seq_one_letter_code
_entity_poly.pdbx_strand_id
1 'polypeptide(L)'
;MSSGSKTATPKQDFLWVNHDSNNLKPQPENRQQIFKHVQRRYRPWKRGQEAKALRESAKVPRSTWSTSKSRDAIEKEAEKNKKALVHAPSSPKTLVGKGNSDPFSTFAVPITAEANKFLTFYRDYFIPAAYFQIRYKTRAALANENWQDQVTGLHDSGTGYATLAFHSAAAVKYNPTMRPMALKFMNESMTALREKIAKDSDKQEFPYIWHMTAIFAAEVTGANLQNALTHGKMLFDLQKQMFAKGKLDYRHLLYQMYLDSQLSTMFLHRTIFDVDSWALTFLAPVGKAAARHPHQIVCPDAIFDPSVDTEELQQWFRIRQEQLNYVFMRLEQKLTVVSPVVTTWRFARTCIFNGRMVHHYLNAEARLNRPGLQQEVKDHLYAQQYLALAALWHVRDPFMNPVLLGKPIYDGTAVLVALRRALELDRGSADRPFNMSSWDRYRNSRLWALYVGALAERAPNTFSAQVVRSLSWFNTNLAEQAAAMGIRTWSAAKVVFNGFLYHESMSAQGSDWFELLMASRAIALPLRDIV
;
A
#
# COMPACT_ATOMS: atom_id res chain seq x y z
N MET A 1 35.59 33.39 -2.07
CA MET A 1 36.06 32.04 -2.46
C MET A 1 34.85 31.23 -2.90
N SER A 2 34.76 30.97 -4.20
CA SER A 2 33.67 30.26 -4.87
C SER A 2 33.81 28.74 -4.65
N SER A 3 32.76 28.08 -4.13
CA SER A 3 32.63 26.61 -4.21
C SER A 3 31.42 26.27 -5.08
N GLY A 4 31.69 26.04 -6.36
CA GLY A 4 30.72 25.61 -7.34
C GLY A 4 30.26 24.17 -7.09
N SER A 5 28.96 23.98 -6.90
CA SER A 5 28.28 22.69 -6.94
C SER A 5 28.41 22.07 -8.35
N LYS A 6 29.33 21.12 -8.53
CA LYS A 6 29.45 20.31 -9.75
C LYS A 6 28.25 19.40 -9.89
N THR A 7 27.34 19.72 -10.80
CA THR A 7 26.36 18.77 -11.35
C THR A 7 27.12 17.71 -12.15
N ALA A 8 27.16 16.48 -11.65
CA ALA A 8 27.74 15.35 -12.38
C ALA A 8 26.85 15.00 -13.60
N THR A 9 27.13 15.62 -14.74
CA THR A 9 26.76 15.10 -16.05
C THR A 9 27.41 13.72 -16.22
N PRO A 10 26.71 12.70 -16.76
CA PRO A 10 27.38 11.45 -17.12
C PRO A 10 28.53 11.79 -18.08
N LYS A 11 29.74 11.30 -17.80
CA LYS A 11 30.85 11.32 -18.76
C LYS A 11 30.29 10.79 -20.08
N GLN A 12 30.33 11.62 -21.11
CA GLN A 12 29.82 11.31 -22.44
C GLN A 12 30.70 10.21 -23.07
N ASP A 13 30.40 8.96 -22.77
CA ASP A 13 30.79 7.85 -23.64
C ASP A 13 29.83 7.90 -24.84
N PHE A 14 30.18 8.69 -25.85
CA PHE A 14 29.45 8.69 -27.12
C PHE A 14 29.64 7.32 -27.79
N LEU A 15 28.59 6.50 -27.76
CA LEU A 15 28.52 5.32 -28.62
C LEU A 15 28.15 5.80 -30.03
N TRP A 16 29.14 5.83 -30.92
CA TRP A 16 28.91 6.08 -32.34
C TRP A 16 28.07 4.93 -32.90
N VAL A 17 26.79 5.19 -33.16
CA VAL A 17 25.93 4.28 -33.88
C VAL A 17 26.14 4.58 -35.36
N ASN A 18 26.92 3.73 -36.03
CA ASN A 18 27.14 3.86 -37.46
C ASN A 18 25.79 3.61 -38.16
N HIS A 19 25.20 4.66 -38.72
CA HIS A 19 23.99 4.60 -39.53
C HIS A 19 24.41 4.76 -40.99
N ASP A 20 24.14 3.75 -41.81
CA ASP A 20 24.07 3.93 -43.25
C ASP A 20 22.83 4.80 -43.53
N SER A 21 22.97 5.85 -44.34
CA SER A 21 21.88 6.76 -44.71
C SER A 21 20.69 6.03 -45.33
N ASN A 22 20.89 4.82 -45.84
CA ASN A 22 19.84 3.98 -46.43
C ASN A 22 19.27 2.93 -45.45
N ASN A 23 19.81 2.78 -44.24
CA ASN A 23 19.33 1.79 -43.26
C ASN A 23 19.52 2.27 -41.81
N LEU A 24 18.44 2.83 -41.23
CA LEU A 24 18.39 3.34 -39.86
C LEU A 24 18.51 2.25 -38.77
N LYS A 25 18.62 0.97 -39.15
CA LYS A 25 18.75 -0.12 -38.19
C LYS A 25 20.20 -0.19 -37.69
N PRO A 26 20.45 -0.07 -36.36
CA PRO A 26 21.78 -0.27 -35.82
C PRO A 26 22.29 -1.68 -36.19
N GLN A 27 23.59 -1.76 -36.52
CA GLN A 27 24.32 -3.02 -36.73
C GLN A 27 24.00 -4.02 -35.60
N PRO A 28 23.75 -5.32 -35.90
CA PRO A 28 23.34 -6.31 -34.91
C PRO A 28 24.22 -6.36 -33.66
N GLU A 29 25.53 -6.19 -33.84
CA GLU A 29 26.56 -6.20 -32.79
C GLU A 29 26.40 -5.02 -31.81
N ASN A 30 25.96 -3.86 -32.30
CA ASN A 30 25.79 -2.65 -31.50
C ASN A 30 24.44 -2.61 -30.77
N ARG A 31 23.44 -3.40 -31.19
CA ARG A 31 22.09 -3.41 -30.59
C ARG A 31 22.11 -3.76 -29.11
N GLN A 32 22.87 -4.79 -28.73
CA GLN A 32 22.96 -5.20 -27.32
C GLN A 32 23.67 -4.14 -26.46
N GLN A 33 24.69 -3.48 -27.01
CA GLN A 33 25.41 -2.43 -26.29
C GLN A 33 24.55 -1.18 -26.11
N ILE A 34 23.83 -0.75 -27.16
CA ILE A 34 22.85 0.33 -27.12
C ILE A 34 21.75 0.00 -26.10
N PHE A 35 21.20 -1.22 -26.16
CA PHE A 35 20.15 -1.65 -25.22
C PHE A 35 20.67 -1.63 -23.77
N LYS A 36 21.88 -2.13 -23.50
CA LYS A 36 22.52 -2.08 -22.17
C LYS A 36 22.74 -0.64 -21.72
N HIS A 37 23.23 0.25 -22.59
CA HIS A 37 23.43 1.65 -22.28
C HIS A 37 22.10 2.36 -21.95
N VAL A 38 21.07 2.16 -22.77
CA VAL A 38 19.74 2.75 -22.55
C VAL A 38 19.12 2.27 -21.24
N GLN A 39 19.18 0.97 -20.97
CA GLN A 39 18.60 0.38 -19.75
C GLN A 39 19.37 0.77 -18.48
N ARG A 40 20.71 0.75 -18.51
CA ARG A 40 21.53 0.92 -17.31
C ARG A 40 21.92 2.36 -17.02
N ARG A 41 22.06 3.22 -18.04
CA ARG A 41 22.53 4.61 -17.87
C ARG A 41 21.45 5.62 -18.18
N TYR A 42 20.86 5.56 -19.37
CA TYR A 42 19.90 6.59 -19.81
C TYR A 42 18.59 6.57 -19.02
N ARG A 43 17.93 5.41 -18.87
CA ARG A 43 16.64 5.32 -18.15
C ARG A 43 16.72 5.75 -16.68
N PRO A 44 17.73 5.33 -15.87
CA PRO A 44 17.90 5.84 -14.51
C PRO A 44 18.18 7.34 -14.46
N TRP A 45 19.06 7.85 -15.33
CA TRP A 45 19.36 9.29 -15.40
C TRP A 45 18.12 10.10 -15.78
N LYS A 46 17.37 9.68 -16.80
CA LYS A 46 16.14 10.34 -17.24
C LYS A 46 15.08 10.37 -16.13
N ARG A 47 14.88 9.24 -15.41
CA ARG A 47 14.01 9.21 -14.22
C ARG A 47 14.48 10.18 -13.14
N GLY A 48 15.79 10.29 -12.93
CA GLY A 48 16.37 11.27 -12.00
C GLY A 48 16.09 12.72 -12.41
N GLN A 49 16.22 13.04 -13.70
CA GLN A 49 15.91 14.37 -14.25
C GLN A 49 14.40 14.66 -14.19
N GLU A 50 13.55 13.71 -14.52
CA GLU A 50 12.08 13.86 -14.44
C GLU A 50 11.61 14.03 -13.00
N ALA A 51 12.18 13.28 -12.05
CA ALA A 51 11.90 13.45 -10.62
C ALA A 51 12.38 14.81 -10.09
N LYS A 52 13.53 15.29 -10.58
CA LYS A 52 14.06 16.62 -10.25
C LYS A 52 13.17 17.73 -10.84
N ALA A 53 12.79 17.64 -12.11
CA ALA A 53 11.88 18.57 -12.77
C ALA A 53 10.50 18.57 -12.09
N LEU A 54 10.00 17.41 -11.65
CA LEU A 54 8.76 17.31 -10.89
C LEU A 54 8.88 18.05 -9.54
N ARG A 55 10.00 17.87 -8.82
CA ARG A 55 10.29 18.58 -7.57
C ARG A 55 10.46 20.09 -7.76
N GLU A 56 11.05 20.53 -8.87
CA GLU A 56 11.23 21.94 -9.21
C GLU A 56 9.92 22.60 -9.68
N SER A 57 9.04 21.85 -10.36
CA SER A 57 7.72 22.32 -10.79
C SER A 57 6.69 22.37 -9.66
N ALA A 58 6.87 21.53 -8.64
CA ALA A 58 6.14 21.64 -7.38
C ALA A 58 6.66 22.89 -6.66
N LYS A 59 5.90 23.99 -6.69
CA LYS A 59 6.14 25.16 -5.82
C LYS A 59 5.95 24.75 -4.36
N VAL A 60 6.90 23.98 -3.81
CA VAL A 60 7.01 23.74 -2.37
C VAL A 60 7.51 25.05 -1.77
N PRO A 61 6.75 25.71 -0.88
CA PRO A 61 7.22 26.94 -0.25
C PRO A 61 8.51 26.62 0.52
N ARG A 62 9.63 27.20 0.10
CA ARG A 62 10.74 27.42 1.03
C ARG A 62 10.22 28.40 2.08
N SER A 63 10.22 27.96 3.33
CA SER A 63 9.91 28.80 4.49
C SER A 63 10.93 29.94 4.56
N THR A 64 10.57 31.10 4.01
CA THR A 64 11.15 32.39 4.33
C THR A 64 10.01 33.38 4.53
N TRP A 65 9.93 33.91 5.74
CA TRP A 65 9.04 34.99 6.13
C TRP A 65 9.28 36.27 5.29
N SER A 66 8.25 37.13 5.20
CA SER A 66 8.25 38.51 4.65
C SER A 66 8.18 38.59 3.12
N THR A 67 7.40 39.46 2.44
CA THR A 67 6.39 40.49 2.75
C THR A 67 5.55 40.71 1.47
N SER A 68 4.45 41.45 1.59
CA SER A 68 3.44 41.75 0.56
C SER A 68 3.99 42.32 -0.76
N LYS A 69 3.30 42.02 -1.89
CA LYS A 69 2.66 43.03 -2.75
C LYS A 69 1.91 42.47 -3.97
N SER A 70 0.71 43.02 -4.11
CA SER A 70 -0.08 43.38 -5.30
C SER A 70 -0.74 42.30 -6.17
N ARG A 71 -2.08 42.33 -6.14
CA ARG A 71 -3.05 41.47 -6.82
C ARG A 71 -3.60 42.13 -8.11
N ASP A 72 -3.15 43.33 -8.46
CA ASP A 72 -3.79 44.17 -9.49
C ASP A 72 -3.14 44.08 -10.88
N ALA A 73 -2.06 43.31 -11.03
CA ALA A 73 -1.37 43.12 -12.31
C ALA A 73 -1.92 41.94 -13.15
N ILE A 74 -2.64 41.00 -12.53
CA ILE A 74 -3.07 39.75 -13.17
C ILE A 74 -4.43 39.91 -13.89
N GLU A 75 -5.29 40.84 -13.45
CA GLU A 75 -6.61 41.03 -14.08
C GLU A 75 -6.55 41.81 -15.40
N LYS A 76 -5.56 42.68 -15.61
CA LYS A 76 -5.45 43.46 -16.87
C LYS A 76 -4.91 42.67 -18.07
N GLU A 77 -4.29 41.51 -17.85
CA GLU A 77 -3.75 40.66 -18.92
C GLU A 77 -4.77 39.61 -19.41
N ALA A 78 -5.77 39.28 -18.58
CA ALA A 78 -6.85 38.35 -18.91
C ALA A 78 -7.91 38.94 -19.86
N GLU A 79 -8.09 40.26 -19.86
CA GLU A 79 -9.10 40.95 -20.66
C GLU A 79 -8.69 41.13 -22.14
N LYS A 80 -7.38 41.13 -22.43
CA LYS A 80 -6.85 41.43 -23.78
C LYS A 80 -6.85 40.22 -24.73
N ASN A 81 -6.99 39.00 -24.20
CA ASN A 81 -6.98 37.75 -24.99
C ASN A 81 -8.37 37.24 -25.42
N LYS A 82 -9.46 37.99 -25.16
CA LYS A 82 -10.83 37.59 -25.52
C LYS A 82 -11.34 38.05 -26.89
N LYS A 83 -10.50 38.72 -27.71
CA LYS A 83 -10.92 39.18 -29.06
C LYS A 83 -9.90 38.84 -30.14
N ALA A 84 -9.87 37.58 -30.57
CA ALA A 84 -9.40 37.17 -31.89
C ALA A 84 -9.95 35.78 -32.23
N LEU A 85 -11.20 35.72 -32.68
CA LEU A 85 -11.83 34.52 -33.24
C LEU A 85 -11.96 34.75 -34.76
N VAL A 86 -11.00 34.25 -35.54
CA VAL A 86 -11.12 34.11 -36.99
C VAL A 86 -10.46 32.80 -37.40
N HIS A 87 -11.22 31.97 -38.13
CA HIS A 87 -10.80 30.69 -38.68
C HIS A 87 -9.51 30.80 -39.50
N ALA A 88 -8.45 30.18 -39.01
CA ALA A 88 -7.26 29.85 -39.79
C ALA A 88 -7.22 28.33 -40.03
N PRO A 89 -6.87 27.85 -41.24
CA PRO A 89 -6.68 26.43 -41.49
C PRO A 89 -5.57 25.90 -40.58
N SER A 90 -5.85 24.84 -39.84
CA SER A 90 -4.93 24.26 -38.86
C SER A 90 -3.65 23.77 -39.53
N SER A 91 -2.54 24.47 -39.29
CA SER A 91 -1.18 24.06 -39.65
C SER A 91 -0.86 22.66 -39.06
N PRO A 92 -0.08 21.80 -39.75
CA PRO A 92 0.33 20.48 -39.26
C PRO A 92 1.03 20.47 -37.88
N LYS A 93 1.47 21.63 -37.39
CA LYS A 93 1.97 21.80 -36.01
C LYS A 93 0.90 21.54 -34.93
N THR A 94 -0.39 21.62 -35.25
CA THR A 94 -1.47 21.28 -34.31
C THR A 94 -1.66 19.76 -34.13
N LEU A 95 -1.23 18.94 -35.09
CA LEU A 95 -1.14 17.48 -34.93
C LEU A 95 0.04 17.08 -34.03
N VAL A 96 1.12 17.87 -34.03
CA VAL A 96 2.33 17.65 -33.20
C VAL A 96 2.18 18.25 -31.79
N GLY A 97 1.27 19.21 -31.60
CA GLY A 97 0.88 19.74 -30.28
C GLY A 97 0.11 18.76 -29.41
N LYS A 98 -0.45 17.68 -29.99
CA LYS A 98 -0.97 16.50 -29.28
C LYS A 98 0.17 15.56 -28.84
N GLY A 99 1.23 16.14 -28.30
CA GLY A 99 2.46 15.45 -27.95
C GLY A 99 2.20 14.17 -27.17
N ASN A 100 2.67 13.04 -27.69
CA ASN A 100 2.66 11.71 -27.06
C ASN A 100 1.31 11.13 -26.61
N SER A 101 0.18 11.71 -27.00
CA SER A 101 -1.11 11.43 -26.36
C SER A 101 -2.14 11.06 -27.43
N ASP A 102 -2.17 9.76 -27.77
CA ASP A 102 -3.07 9.09 -28.73
C ASP A 102 -3.37 9.89 -30.03
N PRO A 103 -2.39 10.02 -30.95
CA PRO A 103 -2.55 10.81 -32.17
C PRO A 103 -3.61 10.23 -33.14
N PHE A 104 -3.99 8.97 -32.97
CA PHE A 104 -4.93 8.26 -33.82
C PHE A 104 -6.32 8.09 -33.20
N SER A 105 -6.55 8.62 -31.99
CA SER A 105 -7.81 8.46 -31.25
C SER A 105 -8.23 6.98 -31.15
N THR A 106 -7.28 6.13 -30.80
CA THR A 106 -7.43 4.68 -30.66
C THR A 106 -8.22 4.25 -29.41
N PHE A 107 -8.32 5.14 -28.42
CA PHE A 107 -9.05 4.88 -27.18
C PHE A 107 -10.41 5.59 -27.14
N ALA A 108 -11.33 5.05 -26.32
CA ALA A 108 -12.66 5.62 -26.14
C ALA A 108 -12.67 6.89 -25.28
N VAL A 109 -11.59 7.11 -24.51
CA VAL A 109 -11.37 8.34 -23.72
C VAL A 109 -10.26 9.18 -24.37
N PRO A 110 -10.42 10.52 -24.46
CA PRO A 110 -9.38 11.38 -25.00
C PRO A 110 -8.11 11.33 -24.12
N ILE A 111 -7.02 10.78 -24.66
CA ILE A 111 -5.72 10.83 -23.98
C ILE A 111 -5.11 12.19 -24.26
N THR A 112 -5.39 13.18 -23.41
CA THR A 112 -4.71 14.49 -23.44
C THR A 112 -3.31 14.40 -22.83
N ALA A 113 -2.53 15.48 -22.92
CA ALA A 113 -1.24 15.56 -22.25
C ALA A 113 -1.35 15.32 -20.73
N GLU A 114 -2.43 15.79 -20.10
CA GLU A 114 -2.73 15.57 -18.69
C GLU A 114 -3.08 14.11 -18.40
N ALA A 115 -3.95 13.49 -19.20
CA ALA A 115 -4.28 12.07 -19.05
C ALA A 115 -3.01 11.19 -19.18
N ASN A 116 -2.16 11.51 -20.15
CA ASN A 116 -0.90 10.81 -20.37
C ASN A 116 0.08 10.96 -19.19
N LYS A 117 0.07 12.08 -18.45
CA LYS A 117 0.87 12.23 -17.22
C LYS A 117 0.47 11.21 -16.16
N PHE A 118 -0.83 10.93 -16.00
CA PHE A 118 -1.30 9.92 -15.03
C PHE A 118 -0.98 8.50 -15.48
N LEU A 119 -1.14 8.19 -16.77
CA LEU A 119 -0.75 6.91 -17.34
C LEU A 119 0.76 6.66 -17.17
N THR A 120 1.57 7.68 -17.45
CA THR A 120 3.03 7.64 -17.25
C THR A 120 3.38 7.46 -15.78
N PHE A 121 2.74 8.20 -14.88
CA PHE A 121 2.94 8.07 -13.44
C PHE A 121 2.65 6.64 -12.96
N TYR A 122 1.53 6.07 -13.39
CA TYR A 122 1.15 4.72 -13.02
C TYR A 122 2.15 3.68 -13.56
N ARG A 123 2.48 3.76 -14.84
CA ARG A 123 3.43 2.84 -15.51
C ARG A 123 4.83 2.90 -14.90
N ASP A 124 5.36 4.10 -14.66
CA ASP A 124 6.78 4.30 -14.34
C ASP A 124 7.07 4.34 -12.83
N TYR A 125 6.06 4.59 -12.01
CA TYR A 125 6.22 4.68 -10.55
C TYR A 125 5.33 3.70 -9.80
N PHE A 126 4.03 3.66 -10.08
CA PHE A 126 3.08 2.81 -9.34
C PHE A 126 3.34 1.32 -9.56
N ILE A 127 3.35 0.86 -10.83
CA ILE A 127 3.58 -0.56 -11.15
C ILE A 127 4.95 -1.02 -10.60
N PRO A 128 6.07 -0.32 -10.82
CA PRO A 128 7.34 -0.73 -10.25
C PRO A 128 7.33 -0.85 -8.74
N ALA A 129 6.62 0.05 -8.02
CA ALA A 129 6.46 -0.02 -6.57
C ALA A 129 5.60 -1.20 -6.14
N ALA A 130 4.45 -1.42 -6.79
CA ALA A 130 3.52 -2.51 -6.49
C ALA A 130 4.12 -3.90 -6.66
N TYR A 131 5.04 -4.06 -7.62
CA TYR A 131 5.65 -5.36 -7.93
C TYR A 131 7.13 -5.45 -7.52
N PHE A 132 7.66 -4.51 -6.71
CA PHE A 132 9.09 -4.44 -6.38
C PHE A 132 9.63 -5.71 -5.71
N GLN A 133 8.84 -6.30 -4.82
CA GLN A 133 9.22 -7.45 -3.99
C GLN A 133 9.09 -8.81 -4.70
N ILE A 134 8.59 -8.84 -5.93
CA ILE A 134 8.44 -10.06 -6.73
C ILE A 134 9.73 -10.26 -7.56
N ARG A 135 10.21 -11.50 -7.65
CA ARG A 135 11.42 -11.85 -8.45
C ARG A 135 11.33 -11.31 -9.87
N TYR A 136 12.46 -10.88 -10.41
CA TYR A 136 12.58 -10.15 -11.68
C TYR A 136 11.82 -10.78 -12.87
N LYS A 137 11.89 -12.12 -13.06
CA LYS A 137 11.23 -12.81 -14.19
C LYS A 137 9.71 -12.82 -14.08
N THR A 138 9.16 -13.17 -12.91
CA THR A 138 7.71 -13.17 -12.66
C THR A 138 7.15 -11.75 -12.50
N ARG A 139 7.97 -10.82 -11.98
CA ARG A 139 7.65 -9.40 -11.83
C ARG A 139 7.33 -8.75 -13.16
N ALA A 140 8.17 -8.95 -14.17
CA ALA A 140 7.96 -8.32 -15.47
C ALA A 140 6.66 -8.80 -16.13
N ALA A 141 6.34 -10.09 -16.02
CA ALA A 141 5.12 -10.67 -16.57
C ALA A 141 3.86 -10.12 -15.89
N LEU A 142 3.80 -10.16 -14.55
CA LEU A 142 2.64 -9.66 -13.80
C LEU A 142 2.47 -8.13 -13.92
N ALA A 143 3.58 -7.39 -13.92
CA ALA A 143 3.56 -5.95 -14.16
C ALA A 143 3.04 -5.60 -15.55
N ASN A 144 3.43 -6.40 -16.56
CA ASN A 144 2.94 -6.22 -17.92
C ASN A 144 1.46 -6.59 -18.03
N GLU A 145 1.03 -7.71 -17.44
CA GLU A 145 -0.39 -8.10 -17.42
C GLU A 145 -1.26 -7.01 -16.79
N ASN A 146 -0.86 -6.51 -15.60
CA ASN A 146 -1.56 -5.41 -14.96
C ASN A 146 -1.65 -4.16 -15.84
N TRP A 147 -0.54 -3.79 -16.50
CA TRP A 147 -0.55 -2.67 -17.44
C TRP A 147 -1.49 -2.91 -18.62
N GLN A 148 -1.52 -4.12 -19.19
CA GLN A 148 -2.44 -4.45 -20.28
C GLN A 148 -3.90 -4.42 -19.84
N ASP A 149 -4.23 -4.87 -18.62
CA ASP A 149 -5.58 -4.72 -18.06
C ASP A 149 -6.00 -3.23 -17.98
N GLN A 150 -5.09 -2.36 -17.52
CA GLN A 150 -5.36 -0.92 -17.46
C GLN A 150 -5.57 -0.32 -18.85
N VAL A 151 -4.72 -0.68 -19.83
CA VAL A 151 -4.84 -0.20 -21.22
C VAL A 151 -6.13 -0.70 -21.86
N THR A 152 -6.50 -1.96 -21.63
CA THR A 152 -7.75 -2.55 -22.11
C THR A 152 -8.95 -1.74 -21.61
N GLY A 153 -8.91 -1.29 -20.36
CA GLY A 153 -9.94 -0.41 -19.79
C GLY A 153 -10.14 0.91 -20.54
N LEU A 154 -9.11 1.44 -21.22
CA LEU A 154 -9.20 2.69 -21.99
C LEU A 154 -10.03 2.56 -23.28
N HIS A 155 -10.31 1.33 -23.74
CA HIS A 155 -11.16 1.09 -24.92
C HIS A 155 -12.66 1.19 -24.63
N ASP A 156 -13.06 1.30 -23.36
CA ASP A 156 -14.43 1.59 -22.96
C ASP A 156 -14.47 2.94 -22.24
N SER A 157 -15.38 3.83 -22.64
CA SER A 157 -15.38 5.23 -22.14
C SER A 157 -15.49 5.31 -20.61
N GLY A 158 -16.47 4.61 -20.02
CA GLY A 158 -16.68 4.65 -18.57
C GLY A 158 -15.53 4.05 -17.76
N THR A 159 -15.03 2.89 -18.20
CA THR A 159 -13.90 2.18 -17.59
C THR A 159 -12.60 2.95 -17.78
N GLY A 160 -12.41 3.59 -18.93
CA GLY A 160 -11.24 4.41 -19.24
C GLY A 160 -11.14 5.60 -18.30
N TYR A 161 -12.26 6.28 -18.05
CA TYR A 161 -12.31 7.34 -17.04
C TYR A 161 -12.11 6.81 -15.63
N ALA A 162 -12.64 5.63 -15.28
CA ALA A 162 -12.39 5.00 -13.98
C ALA A 162 -10.89 4.71 -13.77
N THR A 163 -10.24 4.20 -14.82
CA THR A 163 -8.81 3.89 -14.83
C THR A 163 -7.97 5.15 -14.62
N LEU A 164 -8.30 6.24 -15.33
CA LEU A 164 -7.65 7.53 -15.15
C LEU A 164 -7.92 8.14 -13.77
N ALA A 165 -9.15 7.98 -13.23
CA ALA A 165 -9.49 8.39 -11.87
C ALA A 165 -8.64 7.64 -10.83
N PHE A 166 -8.46 6.32 -10.99
CA PHE A 166 -7.60 5.51 -10.14
C PHE A 166 -6.14 5.97 -10.18
N HIS A 167 -5.56 6.10 -11.37
CA HIS A 167 -4.17 6.54 -11.53
C HIS A 167 -3.94 7.94 -10.95
N SER A 168 -4.89 8.85 -11.18
CA SER A 168 -4.81 10.22 -10.69
C SER A 168 -5.01 10.31 -9.16
N ALA A 169 -5.85 9.47 -8.55
CA ALA A 169 -5.98 9.40 -7.10
C ALA A 169 -4.65 9.09 -6.40
N ALA A 170 -3.84 8.20 -6.97
CA ALA A 170 -2.49 7.94 -6.47
C ALA A 170 -1.56 9.16 -6.65
N ALA A 171 -1.59 9.79 -7.83
CA ALA A 171 -0.73 10.93 -8.17
C ALA A 171 -1.02 12.17 -7.31
N VAL A 172 -2.30 12.44 -6.99
CA VAL A 172 -2.75 13.60 -6.20
C VAL A 172 -2.11 13.65 -4.82
N LYS A 173 -1.72 12.50 -4.24
CA LYS A 173 -0.99 12.46 -2.96
C LYS A 173 0.38 13.14 -3.03
N TYR A 174 1.01 13.14 -4.21
CA TYR A 174 2.33 13.70 -4.44
C TYR A 174 2.29 15.03 -5.18
N ASN A 175 1.20 15.28 -5.91
CA ASN A 175 0.95 16.56 -6.56
C ASN A 175 -0.52 16.98 -6.38
N PRO A 176 -0.86 17.67 -5.28
CA PRO A 176 -2.24 18.08 -4.99
C PRO A 176 -2.88 18.97 -6.06
N THR A 177 -2.09 19.66 -6.89
CA THR A 177 -2.59 20.51 -7.98
C THR A 177 -3.33 19.72 -9.06
N MET A 178 -3.11 18.41 -9.14
CA MET A 178 -3.78 17.49 -10.07
C MET A 178 -5.20 17.11 -9.65
N ARG A 179 -5.64 17.49 -8.43
CA ARG A 179 -6.94 17.09 -7.86
C ARG A 179 -8.15 17.45 -8.74
N PRO A 180 -8.26 18.65 -9.35
CA PRO A 180 -9.41 18.98 -10.20
C PRO A 180 -9.58 18.00 -11.37
N MET A 181 -8.48 17.55 -11.97
CA MET A 181 -8.52 16.59 -13.08
C MET A 181 -8.91 15.19 -12.60
N ALA A 182 -8.44 14.76 -11.43
CA ALA A 182 -8.84 13.49 -10.83
C ALA A 182 -10.36 13.44 -10.57
N LEU A 183 -10.92 14.53 -10.03
CA LEU A 183 -12.35 14.66 -9.80
C LEU A 183 -13.15 14.68 -11.12
N LYS A 184 -12.62 15.32 -12.16
CA LYS A 184 -13.22 15.30 -13.50
C LYS A 184 -13.36 13.87 -14.03
N PHE A 185 -12.28 13.09 -14.02
CA PHE A 185 -12.33 11.69 -14.47
C PHE A 185 -13.26 10.84 -13.63
N MET A 186 -13.28 11.04 -12.31
CA MET A 186 -14.22 10.35 -11.42
C MET A 186 -15.67 10.66 -11.80
N ASN A 187 -16.00 11.95 -12.00
CA ASN A 187 -17.35 12.37 -12.37
C ASN A 187 -17.79 11.80 -13.73
N GLU A 188 -16.94 11.88 -14.76
CA GLU A 188 -17.23 11.32 -16.08
C GLU A 188 -17.44 9.80 -16.02
N SER A 189 -16.61 9.11 -15.23
CA SER A 189 -16.75 7.66 -15.01
C SER A 189 -18.05 7.29 -14.30
N MET A 190 -18.44 8.02 -13.26
CA MET A 190 -19.69 7.76 -12.51
C MET A 190 -20.92 8.02 -13.37
N THR A 191 -20.92 9.09 -14.19
CA THR A 191 -22.01 9.37 -15.13
C THR A 191 -22.15 8.23 -16.13
N ALA A 192 -21.05 7.80 -16.75
CA ALA A 192 -21.05 6.67 -17.67
C ALA A 192 -21.52 5.36 -17.01
N LEU A 193 -21.13 5.12 -15.74
CA LEU A 193 -21.57 3.93 -15.01
C LEU A 193 -23.09 3.94 -14.77
N ARG A 194 -23.65 5.08 -14.37
CA ARG A 194 -25.11 5.23 -14.17
C ARG A 194 -25.88 4.96 -15.45
N GLU A 195 -25.42 5.51 -16.58
CA GLU A 195 -26.02 5.26 -17.89
C GLU A 195 -25.94 3.78 -18.29
N LYS A 196 -24.82 3.11 -18.02
CA LYS A 196 -24.69 1.66 -18.28
C LYS A 196 -25.67 0.85 -17.46
N ILE A 197 -25.71 1.07 -16.14
CA ILE A 197 -26.64 0.35 -15.25
C ILE A 197 -28.09 0.57 -15.66
N ALA A 198 -28.45 1.80 -16.06
CA ALA A 198 -29.81 2.11 -16.51
C ALA A 198 -30.19 1.41 -17.83
N LYS A 199 -29.22 1.15 -18.72
CA LYS A 199 -29.43 0.43 -19.99
C LYS A 199 -29.41 -1.09 -19.84
N ASP A 200 -28.75 -1.61 -18.81
CA ASP A 200 -28.51 -3.04 -18.60
C ASP A 200 -29.56 -3.71 -17.69
N SER A 201 -30.66 -3.01 -17.36
CA SER A 201 -31.75 -3.55 -16.52
C SER A 201 -32.37 -4.84 -17.08
N ASP A 202 -32.19 -5.09 -18.38
CA ASP A 202 -32.88 -6.15 -19.12
C ASP A 202 -31.98 -7.37 -19.45
N LYS A 203 -30.65 -7.28 -19.25
CA LYS A 203 -29.71 -8.36 -19.58
C LYS A 203 -28.72 -8.54 -18.43
N GLN A 204 -28.94 -9.56 -17.60
CA GLN A 204 -28.14 -9.85 -16.39
C GLN A 204 -26.70 -10.36 -16.65
N GLU A 205 -26.03 -9.85 -17.67
CA GLU A 205 -24.59 -9.97 -17.83
C GLU A 205 -23.96 -8.77 -17.11
N PHE A 206 -22.83 -8.95 -16.42
CA PHE A 206 -22.25 -7.89 -15.57
C PHE A 206 -20.96 -7.32 -16.20
N PRO A 207 -21.00 -6.68 -17.38
CA PRO A 207 -19.82 -6.21 -18.09
C PRO A 207 -19.11 -5.05 -17.36
N TYR A 208 -19.71 -4.48 -16.32
CA TYR A 208 -19.23 -3.31 -15.60
C TYR A 208 -18.50 -3.62 -14.28
N ILE A 209 -18.22 -4.89 -13.94
CA ILE A 209 -17.49 -5.25 -12.70
C ILE A 209 -16.12 -4.57 -12.66
N TRP A 210 -15.37 -4.58 -13.77
CA TRP A 210 -14.06 -3.92 -13.82
C TRP A 210 -14.18 -2.40 -13.70
N HIS A 211 -15.17 -1.79 -14.36
CA HIS A 211 -15.49 -0.36 -14.23
C HIS A 211 -15.71 0.02 -12.75
N MET A 212 -16.59 -0.70 -12.05
CA MET A 212 -16.82 -0.49 -10.62
C MET A 212 -15.58 -0.75 -9.76
N THR A 213 -14.78 -1.77 -10.11
CA THR A 213 -13.53 -2.09 -9.40
C THR A 213 -12.53 -0.93 -9.50
N ALA A 214 -12.39 -0.32 -10.67
CA ALA A 214 -11.51 0.83 -10.86
C ALA A 214 -11.99 2.07 -10.09
N ILE A 215 -13.30 2.33 -10.02
CA ILE A 215 -13.87 3.40 -9.17
C ILE A 215 -13.59 3.09 -7.69
N PHE A 216 -13.85 1.87 -7.24
CA PHE A 216 -13.57 1.47 -5.86
C PHE A 216 -12.08 1.63 -5.51
N ALA A 217 -11.18 1.20 -6.40
CA ALA A 217 -9.75 1.38 -6.27
C ALA A 217 -9.36 2.86 -6.15
N ALA A 218 -9.95 3.72 -6.99
CA ALA A 218 -9.73 5.16 -6.95
C ALA A 218 -10.16 5.78 -5.61
N GLU A 219 -11.32 5.41 -5.07
CA GLU A 219 -11.81 5.92 -3.78
C GLU A 219 -10.99 5.41 -2.59
N VAL A 220 -10.61 4.12 -2.59
CA VAL A 220 -9.71 3.55 -1.56
C VAL A 220 -8.35 4.23 -1.60
N THR A 221 -7.75 4.35 -2.78
CA THR A 221 -6.46 5.05 -2.95
C THR A 221 -6.59 6.52 -2.57
N GLY A 222 -7.70 7.18 -2.90
CA GLY A 222 -8.00 8.55 -2.52
C GLY A 222 -8.31 8.76 -1.04
N ALA A 223 -8.40 7.69 -0.24
CA ALA A 223 -8.79 7.71 1.17
C ALA A 223 -10.19 8.33 1.39
N ASN A 224 -11.14 8.06 0.49
CA ASN A 224 -12.52 8.51 0.60
C ASN A 224 -13.42 7.36 1.10
N LEU A 225 -13.51 7.25 2.43
CA LEU A 225 -14.22 6.14 3.08
C LEU A 225 -15.68 6.02 2.63
N GLN A 226 -16.42 7.13 2.58
CA GLN A 226 -17.86 7.12 2.30
C GLN A 226 -18.17 6.57 0.90
N ASN A 227 -17.46 7.04 -0.12
CA ASN A 227 -17.66 6.57 -1.49
C ASN A 227 -17.11 5.15 -1.68
N ALA A 228 -15.96 4.84 -1.07
CA ALA A 228 -15.40 3.50 -1.11
C ALA A 228 -16.38 2.46 -0.53
N LEU A 229 -17.02 2.76 0.60
CA LEU A 229 -18.07 1.92 1.19
C LEU A 229 -19.26 1.72 0.24
N THR A 230 -19.68 2.79 -0.44
CA THR A 230 -20.81 2.74 -1.38
C THR A 230 -20.49 1.81 -2.55
N HIS A 231 -19.38 2.03 -3.25
CA HIS A 231 -19.00 1.22 -4.40
C HIS A 231 -18.60 -0.21 -4.02
N GLY A 232 -17.94 -0.39 -2.88
CA GLY A 232 -17.58 -1.71 -2.38
C GLY A 232 -18.80 -2.57 -2.05
N LYS A 233 -19.86 -2.00 -1.46
CA LYS A 233 -21.11 -2.74 -1.19
C LYS A 233 -21.80 -3.18 -2.47
N MET A 234 -21.87 -2.29 -3.46
CA MET A 234 -22.39 -2.63 -4.79
C MET A 234 -21.58 -3.77 -5.42
N LEU A 235 -20.25 -3.71 -5.37
CA LEU A 235 -19.37 -4.79 -5.83
C LEU A 235 -19.62 -6.09 -5.08
N PHE A 236 -19.78 -6.04 -3.75
CA PHE A 236 -20.04 -7.23 -2.95
C PHE A 236 -21.36 -7.91 -3.35
N ASP A 237 -22.42 -7.14 -3.58
CA ASP A 237 -23.70 -7.66 -4.06
C ASP A 237 -23.59 -8.29 -5.45
N LEU A 238 -22.82 -7.69 -6.36
CA LEU A 238 -22.53 -8.25 -7.68
C LEU A 238 -21.74 -9.56 -7.59
N GLN A 239 -20.73 -9.62 -6.72
CA GLN A 239 -19.92 -10.83 -6.56
C GLN A 239 -20.73 -11.99 -5.96
N LYS A 240 -21.65 -11.71 -5.03
CA LYS A 240 -22.60 -12.73 -4.54
C LYS A 240 -23.45 -13.29 -5.67
N GLN A 241 -23.96 -12.45 -6.56
CA GLN A 241 -24.75 -12.89 -7.71
C GLN A 241 -23.91 -13.70 -8.71
N MET A 242 -22.67 -13.29 -8.96
CA MET A 242 -21.75 -14.02 -9.85
C MET A 242 -21.35 -15.38 -9.27
N PHE A 243 -21.15 -15.46 -7.96
CA PHE A 243 -20.91 -16.71 -7.27
C PHE A 243 -22.10 -17.67 -7.37
N ALA A 244 -23.32 -17.18 -7.12
CA ALA A 244 -24.54 -17.99 -7.27
C ALA A 244 -24.75 -18.52 -8.69
N LYS A 245 -24.28 -17.80 -9.71
CA LYS A 245 -24.33 -18.19 -11.13
C LYS A 245 -23.14 -19.06 -11.58
N GLY A 246 -22.18 -19.36 -10.70
CA GLY A 246 -20.96 -20.09 -11.07
C GLY A 246 -20.01 -19.34 -12.02
N LYS A 247 -20.16 -18.01 -12.12
CA LYS A 247 -19.38 -17.13 -13.02
C LYS A 247 -18.34 -16.28 -12.28
N LEU A 248 -18.00 -16.65 -11.05
CA LEU A 248 -17.11 -15.85 -10.21
C LEU A 248 -15.69 -15.80 -10.79
N ASP A 249 -15.20 -14.59 -11.05
CA ASP A 249 -13.80 -14.36 -11.39
C ASP A 249 -12.98 -14.11 -10.11
N TYR A 250 -12.19 -15.11 -9.73
CA TYR A 250 -11.34 -15.08 -8.55
C TYR A 250 -10.25 -14.00 -8.64
N ARG A 251 -9.73 -13.67 -9.82
CA ARG A 251 -8.68 -12.65 -9.98
C ARG A 251 -9.23 -11.28 -9.59
N HIS A 252 -10.40 -10.93 -10.12
CA HIS A 252 -11.08 -9.68 -9.81
C HIS A 252 -11.50 -9.60 -8.34
N LEU A 253 -12.09 -10.67 -7.80
CA LEU A 253 -12.52 -10.70 -6.41
C LEU A 253 -11.34 -10.52 -5.44
N LEU A 254 -10.19 -11.16 -5.70
CA LEU A 254 -9.03 -11.02 -4.82
C LEU A 254 -8.47 -9.59 -4.82
N TYR A 255 -8.47 -8.92 -5.96
CA TYR A 255 -8.07 -7.52 -6.02
C TYR A 255 -9.03 -6.62 -5.23
N GLN A 256 -10.34 -6.89 -5.29
CA GLN A 256 -11.35 -6.16 -4.51
C GLN A 256 -11.21 -6.42 -3.01
N MET A 257 -10.99 -7.68 -2.59
CA MET A 257 -10.71 -8.02 -1.18
C MET A 257 -9.41 -7.40 -0.69
N TYR A 258 -8.39 -7.30 -1.55
CA TYR A 258 -7.18 -6.58 -1.22
C TYR A 258 -7.46 -5.12 -0.92
N LEU A 259 -8.17 -4.42 -1.81
CA LEU A 259 -8.56 -3.02 -1.62
C LEU A 259 -9.40 -2.83 -0.35
N ASP A 260 -10.37 -3.71 -0.11
CA ASP A 260 -11.19 -3.69 1.10
C ASP A 260 -10.35 -3.92 2.37
N SER A 261 -9.38 -4.84 2.34
CA SER A 261 -8.46 -5.04 3.46
C SER A 261 -7.60 -3.79 3.73
N GLN A 262 -7.20 -3.05 2.69
CA GLN A 262 -6.49 -1.79 2.85
C GLN A 262 -7.41 -0.71 3.44
N LEU A 263 -8.63 -0.57 2.93
CA LEU A 263 -9.63 0.36 3.46
C LEU A 263 -9.94 0.07 4.93
N SER A 264 -10.15 -1.22 5.27
CA SER A 264 -10.35 -1.71 6.63
C SER A 264 -9.21 -1.29 7.55
N THR A 265 -7.97 -1.44 7.10
CA THR A 265 -6.79 -1.08 7.87
C THR A 265 -6.58 0.43 8.00
N MET A 266 -6.79 1.19 6.92
CA MET A 266 -6.60 2.65 6.90
C MET A 266 -7.54 3.37 7.87
N PHE A 267 -8.77 2.87 7.99
CA PHE A 267 -9.83 3.51 8.77
C PHE A 267 -10.24 2.74 10.03
N LEU A 268 -9.62 1.58 10.30
CA LEU A 268 -10.06 0.64 11.33
C LEU A 268 -11.58 0.39 11.27
N HIS A 269 -12.07 0.04 10.08
CA HIS A 269 -13.49 -0.24 9.84
C HIS A 269 -13.69 -1.70 9.41
N ARG A 270 -14.88 -2.26 9.67
CA ARG A 270 -15.22 -3.63 9.25
C ARG A 270 -15.11 -3.78 7.74
N THR A 271 -14.58 -4.90 7.28
CA THR A 271 -14.50 -5.20 5.85
C THR A 271 -15.89 -5.22 5.23
N ILE A 272 -15.98 -4.74 3.99
CA ILE A 272 -17.20 -4.80 3.19
C ILE A 272 -17.49 -6.23 2.78
N PHE A 273 -16.45 -6.96 2.36
CA PHE A 273 -16.54 -8.38 2.07
C PHE A 273 -16.53 -9.14 3.39
N ASP A 274 -17.55 -9.97 3.60
CA ASP A 274 -17.66 -10.77 4.81
C ASP A 274 -16.56 -11.85 4.85
N VAL A 275 -15.54 -11.60 5.68
CA VAL A 275 -14.39 -12.48 5.88
C VAL A 275 -14.66 -13.65 6.83
N ASP A 276 -15.80 -13.63 7.54
CA ASP A 276 -16.12 -14.57 8.60
C ASP A 276 -17.03 -15.69 8.11
N SER A 277 -17.90 -15.44 7.10
CA SER A 277 -18.75 -16.48 6.52
C SER A 277 -18.65 -16.59 5.00
N TRP A 278 -18.99 -15.53 4.25
CA TRP A 278 -19.08 -15.60 2.80
C TRP A 278 -17.74 -15.89 2.15
N ALA A 279 -16.66 -15.27 2.64
CA ALA A 279 -15.33 -15.46 2.06
C ALA A 279 -14.83 -16.90 2.17
N LEU A 280 -15.16 -17.58 3.26
CA LEU A 280 -14.79 -18.99 3.46
C LEU A 280 -15.51 -19.89 2.45
N THR A 281 -16.76 -19.55 2.10
CA THR A 281 -17.59 -20.31 1.17
C THR A 281 -16.99 -20.30 -0.24
N PHE A 282 -16.68 -19.11 -0.78
CA PHE A 282 -16.14 -19.03 -2.14
C PHE A 282 -14.69 -19.54 -2.24
N LEU A 283 -13.93 -19.51 -1.12
CA LEU A 283 -12.56 -20.03 -1.08
C LEU A 283 -12.48 -21.54 -0.91
N ALA A 284 -13.53 -22.22 -0.46
CA ALA A 284 -13.49 -23.66 -0.22
C ALA A 284 -13.03 -24.46 -1.47
N PRO A 285 -13.50 -24.20 -2.70
CA PRO A 285 -12.99 -24.87 -3.90
C PRO A 285 -11.50 -24.61 -4.16
N VAL A 286 -11.05 -23.36 -3.96
CA VAL A 286 -9.65 -22.95 -4.13
C VAL A 286 -8.76 -23.64 -3.09
N GLY A 287 -9.23 -23.72 -1.84
CA GLY A 287 -8.55 -24.43 -0.76
C GLY A 287 -8.43 -25.93 -1.01
N LYS A 288 -9.49 -26.57 -1.50
CA LYS A 288 -9.46 -28.00 -1.91
C LYS A 288 -8.44 -28.25 -3.02
N ALA A 289 -8.36 -27.36 -4.00
CA ALA A 289 -7.36 -27.45 -5.07
C ALA A 289 -5.94 -27.18 -4.54
N ALA A 290 -5.75 -26.19 -3.67
CA ALA A 290 -4.47 -25.89 -3.04
C ALA A 290 -3.95 -27.06 -2.18
N ALA A 291 -4.84 -27.77 -1.48
CA ALA A 291 -4.50 -28.94 -0.66
C ALA A 291 -3.86 -30.10 -1.45
N ARG A 292 -3.99 -30.13 -2.79
CA ARG A 292 -3.28 -31.08 -3.67
C ARG A 292 -1.79 -30.80 -3.79
N HIS A 293 -1.30 -29.70 -3.20
CA HIS A 293 0.10 -29.31 -3.16
C HIS A 293 0.62 -29.20 -1.71
N PRO A 294 0.57 -30.28 -0.91
CA PRO A 294 0.86 -30.22 0.53
C PRO A 294 2.30 -29.78 0.83
N HIS A 295 3.26 -30.09 -0.04
CA HIS A 295 4.66 -29.63 0.08
C HIS A 295 4.84 -28.10 0.00
N GLN A 296 3.81 -27.37 -0.44
CA GLN A 296 3.79 -25.89 -0.47
C GLN A 296 3.03 -25.29 0.72
N ILE A 297 2.52 -26.13 1.62
CA ILE A 297 1.75 -25.74 2.81
C ILE A 297 2.51 -26.26 4.03
N VAL A 298 3.45 -25.45 4.51
CA VAL A 298 4.28 -25.82 5.68
C VAL A 298 3.69 -25.16 6.92
N CYS A 299 3.07 -25.98 7.77
CA CYS A 299 2.61 -25.57 9.09
C CYS A 299 3.77 -25.70 10.08
N PRO A 300 4.25 -24.62 10.70
CA PRO A 300 5.23 -24.73 11.78
C PRO A 300 4.60 -25.35 13.03
N ASP A 301 5.39 -26.15 13.74
CA ASP A 301 5.11 -26.54 15.13
C ASP A 301 5.37 -25.34 16.04
N ALA A 302 4.44 -24.39 16.02
CA ALA A 302 4.51 -23.20 16.84
C ALA A 302 3.72 -23.39 18.12
N ILE A 303 4.40 -23.10 19.23
CA ILE A 303 3.79 -22.96 20.55
C ILE A 303 3.57 -21.47 20.74
N PHE A 304 2.30 -21.04 20.76
CA PHE A 304 1.97 -19.66 21.02
C PHE A 304 2.11 -19.34 22.50
N ASP A 305 2.43 -18.08 22.79
CA ASP A 305 2.42 -17.56 24.14
C ASP A 305 1.03 -17.74 24.78
N PRO A 306 0.94 -18.07 26.08
CA PRO A 306 -0.34 -18.25 26.77
C PRO A 306 -1.29 -17.04 26.71
N SER A 307 -0.79 -15.84 26.40
CA SER A 307 -1.61 -14.66 26.17
C SER A 307 -2.44 -14.70 24.88
N VAL A 308 -2.08 -15.54 23.91
CA VAL A 308 -2.92 -15.86 22.75
C VAL A 308 -3.92 -16.92 23.18
N ASP A 309 -4.89 -16.53 23.98
CA ASP A 309 -5.68 -17.43 24.83
C ASP A 309 -7.06 -17.83 24.27
N THR A 310 -7.47 -17.25 23.15
CA THR A 310 -8.72 -17.63 22.46
C THR A 310 -8.44 -18.61 21.32
N GLU A 311 -9.30 -19.61 21.18
CA GLU A 311 -9.15 -20.64 20.13
C GLU A 311 -9.14 -20.01 18.73
N GLU A 312 -9.99 -19.01 18.51
CA GLU A 312 -10.08 -18.28 17.25
C GLU A 312 -8.76 -17.54 16.93
N LEU A 313 -8.19 -16.81 17.90
CA LEU A 313 -6.95 -16.08 17.69
C LEU A 313 -5.77 -17.01 17.47
N GLN A 314 -5.68 -18.11 18.22
CA GLN A 314 -4.66 -19.15 18.01
C GLN A 314 -4.76 -19.75 16.61
N GLN A 315 -5.98 -20.06 16.15
CA GLN A 315 -6.20 -20.57 14.80
C GLN A 315 -5.73 -19.54 13.76
N TRP A 316 -6.11 -18.27 13.90
CA TRP A 316 -5.73 -17.22 12.95
C TRP A 316 -4.22 -16.97 12.94
N PHE A 317 -3.56 -17.01 14.10
CA PHE A 317 -2.11 -16.86 14.21
C PHE A 317 -1.38 -18.03 13.55
N ARG A 318 -1.84 -19.27 13.76
CA ARG A 318 -1.30 -20.48 13.09
C ARG A 318 -1.38 -20.37 11.58
N ILE A 319 -2.56 -19.99 11.08
CA ILE A 319 -2.79 -19.72 9.66
C ILE A 319 -1.83 -18.65 9.14
N ARG A 320 -1.63 -17.57 9.90
CA ARG A 320 -0.75 -16.48 9.47
C ARG A 320 0.73 -16.86 9.47
N GLN A 321 1.16 -17.66 10.43
CA GLN A 321 2.53 -18.13 10.51
C GLN A 321 2.87 -19.10 9.38
N GLU A 322 1.96 -20.04 9.06
CA GLU A 322 2.03 -20.87 7.85
C GLU A 322 2.22 -19.98 6.60
N GLN A 323 1.45 -18.89 6.51
CA GLN A 323 1.57 -17.94 5.40
C GLN A 323 2.94 -17.27 5.31
N LEU A 324 3.42 -16.74 6.43
CA LEU A 324 4.71 -16.07 6.53
C LEU A 324 5.86 -17.01 6.16
N ASN A 325 5.88 -18.24 6.69
CA ASN A 325 6.92 -19.22 6.43
C ASN A 325 7.13 -19.49 4.94
N TYR A 326 6.07 -19.75 4.20
CA TYR A 326 6.17 -19.93 2.76
C TYR A 326 6.68 -18.68 2.04
N VAL A 327 6.28 -17.48 2.46
CA VAL A 327 6.78 -16.26 1.83
C VAL A 327 8.28 -16.16 2.03
N PHE A 328 8.77 -16.47 3.24
CA PHE A 328 10.19 -16.51 3.52
C PHE A 328 10.91 -17.66 2.79
N MET A 329 10.32 -18.84 2.68
CA MET A 329 10.84 -19.92 1.84
C MET A 329 10.97 -19.50 0.37
N ARG A 330 10.06 -18.66 -0.16
CA ARG A 330 10.17 -18.09 -1.51
C ARG A 330 11.30 -17.08 -1.62
N LEU A 331 11.45 -16.20 -0.62
CA LEU A 331 12.54 -15.23 -0.58
C LEU A 331 13.90 -15.94 -0.49
N GLU A 332 13.99 -16.97 0.34
CA GLU A 332 15.18 -17.83 0.56
C GLU A 332 15.41 -18.85 -0.57
N GLN A 333 14.59 -18.84 -1.62
CA GLN A 333 14.76 -19.71 -2.79
C GLN A 333 14.53 -21.22 -2.53
N LYS A 334 13.97 -21.57 -1.38
CA LYS A 334 13.66 -22.97 -1.01
C LYS A 334 12.45 -23.53 -1.78
N LEU A 335 11.64 -22.66 -2.38
CA LEU A 335 10.51 -23.02 -3.24
C LEU A 335 10.76 -22.54 -4.68
N THR A 336 11.03 -23.47 -5.60
CA THR A 336 11.39 -23.17 -7.00
C THR A 336 10.18 -23.14 -7.94
N VAL A 337 9.13 -23.91 -7.63
CA VAL A 337 7.87 -23.95 -8.38
C VAL A 337 6.73 -23.55 -7.47
N VAL A 338 5.91 -22.61 -7.95
CA VAL A 338 4.75 -22.13 -7.22
C VAL A 338 3.49 -22.43 -8.01
N SER A 339 2.56 -23.12 -7.36
CA SER A 339 1.22 -23.31 -7.92
C SER A 339 0.42 -21.99 -7.87
N PRO A 340 -0.18 -21.53 -9.00
CA PRO A 340 -1.03 -20.34 -9.01
C PRO A 340 -2.19 -20.45 -8.04
N VAL A 341 -2.83 -21.62 -7.93
CA VAL A 341 -3.95 -21.85 -7.01
C VAL A 341 -3.53 -21.73 -5.54
N VAL A 342 -2.31 -22.17 -5.20
CA VAL A 342 -1.74 -21.99 -3.86
C VAL A 342 -1.49 -20.51 -3.58
N THR A 343 -1.01 -19.74 -4.57
CA THR A 343 -0.82 -18.29 -4.44
C THR A 343 -2.14 -17.57 -4.22
N THR A 344 -3.15 -17.87 -5.03
CA THR A 344 -4.52 -17.34 -4.93
C THR A 344 -5.11 -17.61 -3.54
N TRP A 345 -5.08 -18.87 -3.09
CA TRP A 345 -5.61 -19.27 -1.79
C TRP A 345 -4.91 -18.54 -0.63
N ARG A 346 -3.59 -18.41 -0.69
CA ARG A 346 -2.79 -17.72 0.35
C ARG A 346 -3.06 -16.23 0.40
N PHE A 347 -3.14 -15.59 -0.76
CA PHE A 347 -3.44 -14.17 -0.85
C PHE A 347 -4.82 -13.88 -0.25
N ALA A 348 -5.82 -14.69 -0.59
CA ALA A 348 -7.16 -14.56 -0.03
C ALA A 348 -7.18 -14.70 1.50
N ARG A 349 -6.51 -15.73 2.03
CA ARG A 349 -6.38 -15.92 3.48
C ARG A 349 -5.66 -14.75 4.17
N THR A 350 -4.77 -14.04 3.46
CA THR A 350 -4.10 -12.83 4.01
C THR A 350 -5.09 -11.68 4.13
N CYS A 351 -5.94 -11.45 3.12
CA CYS A 351 -7.01 -10.45 3.20
C CYS A 351 -8.00 -10.78 4.33
N ILE A 352 -8.37 -12.07 4.48
CA ILE A 352 -9.23 -12.54 5.58
C ILE A 352 -8.58 -12.30 6.95
N PHE A 353 -7.31 -12.65 7.10
CA PHE A 353 -6.58 -12.42 8.34
C PHE A 353 -6.60 -10.93 8.73
N ASN A 354 -6.30 -10.03 7.79
CA ASN A 354 -6.32 -8.60 8.04
C ASN A 354 -7.71 -8.12 8.48
N GLY A 355 -8.76 -8.54 7.77
CA GLY A 355 -10.15 -8.22 8.13
C GLY A 355 -10.52 -8.71 9.53
N ARG A 356 -10.15 -9.95 9.86
CA ARG A 356 -10.39 -10.56 11.18
C ARG A 356 -9.68 -9.83 12.31
N MET A 357 -8.43 -9.40 12.12
CA MET A 357 -7.74 -8.59 13.14
C MET A 357 -8.48 -7.26 13.40
N VAL A 358 -8.96 -6.59 12.35
CA VAL A 358 -9.76 -5.37 12.52
C VAL A 358 -11.10 -5.68 13.20
N HIS A 359 -11.79 -6.74 12.81
CA HIS A 359 -13.04 -7.18 13.44
C HIS A 359 -12.84 -7.51 14.92
N HIS A 360 -11.77 -8.22 15.26
CA HIS A 360 -11.42 -8.59 16.64
C HIS A 360 -11.16 -7.36 17.50
N TYR A 361 -10.37 -6.42 16.99
CA TYR A 361 -10.13 -5.12 17.65
C TYR A 361 -11.44 -4.37 17.91
N LEU A 362 -12.30 -4.22 16.89
CA LEU A 362 -13.57 -3.49 17.00
C LEU A 362 -14.55 -4.19 17.96
N ASN A 363 -14.57 -5.52 17.96
CA ASN A 363 -15.37 -6.30 18.91
C ASN A 363 -14.89 -6.07 20.36
N ALA A 364 -13.58 -6.08 20.58
CA ALA A 364 -13.00 -5.82 21.91
C ALA A 364 -13.29 -4.37 22.36
N GLU A 365 -13.17 -3.39 21.46
CA GLU A 365 -13.51 -1.99 21.72
C GLU A 365 -14.99 -1.81 22.10
N ALA A 366 -15.90 -2.41 21.34
CA ALA A 366 -17.33 -2.36 21.64
C ALA A 366 -17.68 -3.01 22.99
N ARG A 367 -16.96 -4.07 23.38
CA ARG A 367 -17.12 -4.70 24.70
C ARG A 367 -16.59 -3.80 25.81
N LEU A 368 -15.42 -3.18 25.66
CA LEU A 368 -14.83 -2.25 26.64
C LEU A 368 -15.72 -1.05 26.94
N ASN A 369 -16.51 -0.59 25.97
CA ASN A 369 -17.45 0.52 26.13
C ASN A 369 -18.69 0.16 26.99
N ARG A 370 -18.86 -1.11 27.39
CA ARG A 370 -19.96 -1.52 28.27
C ARG A 370 -19.65 -1.10 29.73
N PRO A 371 -20.61 -0.49 30.44
CA PRO A 371 -20.41 -0.14 31.84
C PRO A 371 -20.32 -1.40 32.71
N GLY A 372 -19.66 -1.29 33.87
CA GLY A 372 -19.66 -2.35 34.90
C GLY A 372 -18.73 -3.54 34.65
N LEU A 373 -17.83 -3.49 33.67
CA LEU A 373 -16.85 -4.55 33.47
C LEU A 373 -15.85 -4.64 34.63
N GLN A 374 -15.62 -5.87 35.11
CA GLN A 374 -14.55 -6.19 36.04
C GLN A 374 -13.17 -5.88 35.42
N GLN A 375 -12.20 -5.56 36.26
CA GLN A 375 -10.87 -5.13 35.80
C GLN A 375 -10.15 -6.23 35.01
N GLU A 376 -10.23 -7.49 35.44
CA GLU A 376 -9.63 -8.63 34.74
C GLU A 376 -10.17 -8.79 33.31
N VAL A 377 -11.46 -8.53 33.12
CA VAL A 377 -12.10 -8.54 31.80
C VAL A 377 -11.60 -7.37 30.95
N LYS A 378 -11.40 -6.19 31.55
CA LYS A 378 -10.81 -5.04 30.84
C LYS A 378 -9.38 -5.33 30.41
N ASP A 379 -8.54 -5.84 31.31
CA ASP A 379 -7.14 -6.19 31.01
C ASP A 379 -7.07 -7.23 29.88
N HIS A 380 -7.91 -8.26 29.93
CA HIS A 380 -8.03 -9.22 28.83
C HIS A 380 -8.46 -8.56 27.52
N LEU A 381 -9.46 -7.69 27.53
CA LEU A 381 -9.93 -7.01 26.32
C LEU A 381 -8.88 -6.06 25.73
N TYR A 382 -8.14 -5.33 26.56
CA TYR A 382 -7.00 -4.54 26.08
C TYR A 382 -5.92 -5.44 25.47
N ALA A 383 -5.66 -6.61 26.08
CA ALA A 383 -4.75 -7.60 25.51
C ALA A 383 -5.18 -8.06 24.12
N GLN A 384 -6.46 -8.38 23.94
CA GLN A 384 -7.01 -8.72 22.64
C GLN A 384 -6.84 -7.57 21.63
N GLN A 385 -7.02 -6.31 22.05
CA GLN A 385 -6.83 -5.14 21.17
C GLN A 385 -5.38 -5.02 20.69
N TYR A 386 -4.39 -4.96 21.59
CA TYR A 386 -3.02 -4.77 21.15
C TYR A 386 -2.43 -6.01 20.47
N LEU A 387 -2.90 -7.23 20.78
CA LEU A 387 -2.56 -8.42 20.01
C LEU A 387 -3.03 -8.32 18.56
N ALA A 388 -4.31 -7.95 18.34
CA ALA A 388 -4.87 -7.82 17.00
C ALA A 388 -4.20 -6.70 16.19
N LEU A 389 -3.99 -5.54 16.81
CA LEU A 389 -3.38 -4.38 16.14
C LEU A 389 -1.90 -4.60 15.85
N ALA A 390 -1.14 -5.19 16.78
CA ALA A 390 0.25 -5.55 16.54
C ALA A 390 0.36 -6.62 15.45
N ALA A 391 -0.49 -7.65 15.48
CA ALA A 391 -0.53 -8.67 14.42
C ALA A 391 -0.84 -8.06 13.06
N LEU A 392 -1.86 -7.20 12.98
CA LEU A 392 -2.25 -6.49 11.76
C LEU A 392 -1.10 -5.66 11.20
N TRP A 393 -0.43 -4.88 12.05
CA TRP A 393 0.68 -4.03 11.61
C TRP A 393 1.90 -4.85 11.17
N HIS A 394 2.33 -5.79 12.01
CA HIS A 394 3.56 -6.56 11.82
C HIS A 394 3.58 -7.31 10.49
N VAL A 395 2.42 -7.81 10.07
CA VAL A 395 2.33 -8.65 8.87
C VAL A 395 1.91 -7.90 7.61
N ARG A 396 1.64 -6.59 7.71
CA ARG A 396 1.22 -5.71 6.61
C ARG A 396 2.39 -5.27 5.74
N ASP A 397 3.53 -4.99 6.36
CA ASP A 397 4.64 -4.24 5.76
C ASP A 397 5.41 -5.00 4.64
N PRO A 398 5.68 -6.32 4.72
CA PRO A 398 6.59 -6.89 3.74
C PRO A 398 5.93 -7.26 2.40
N PHE A 399 4.60 -7.25 2.23
CA PHE A 399 3.94 -7.70 0.97
C PHE A 399 2.60 -7.07 0.60
N MET A 400 1.93 -6.34 1.51
CA MET A 400 0.53 -5.92 1.32
C MET A 400 0.36 -4.41 1.19
N ASN A 401 1.42 -3.61 1.30
CA ASN A 401 1.30 -2.16 1.18
C ASN A 401 2.52 -1.57 0.46
N PRO A 402 2.47 -1.46 -0.88
CA PRO A 402 3.60 -0.95 -1.64
C PRO A 402 3.97 0.48 -1.27
N VAL A 403 5.28 0.76 -1.28
CA VAL A 403 5.84 2.09 -1.00
C VAL A 403 6.11 2.81 -2.31
N LEU A 404 5.39 3.90 -2.54
CA LEU A 404 5.49 4.74 -3.71
C LEU A 404 6.19 6.06 -3.33
N LEU A 405 7.31 6.37 -3.99
CA LEU A 405 8.10 7.59 -3.73
C LEU A 405 8.43 7.81 -2.23
N GLY A 406 8.76 6.73 -1.52
CA GLY A 406 9.09 6.78 -0.09
C GLY A 406 7.87 6.96 0.83
N LYS A 407 6.64 6.74 0.34
CA LYS A 407 5.44 6.74 1.18
C LYS A 407 4.59 5.51 0.91
N PRO A 408 3.99 4.87 1.93
CA PRO A 408 3.06 3.78 1.71
C PRO A 408 1.85 4.28 0.90
N ILE A 409 1.38 3.49 -0.07
CA ILE A 409 0.21 3.86 -0.88
C ILE A 409 -1.03 3.95 0.01
N TYR A 410 -1.19 3.02 0.96
CA TYR A 410 -2.28 2.99 1.92
C TYR A 410 -1.75 3.38 3.30
N ASP A 411 -2.26 4.45 3.89
CA ASP A 411 -1.79 4.95 5.18
C ASP A 411 -2.41 4.14 6.33
N GLY A 412 -1.60 3.33 7.01
CA GLY A 412 -2.06 2.50 8.13
C GLY A 412 -1.89 3.14 9.50
N THR A 413 -1.55 4.43 9.57
CA THR A 413 -1.22 5.13 10.83
C THR A 413 -2.29 4.96 11.91
N ALA A 414 -3.57 4.85 11.53
CA ALA A 414 -4.67 4.62 12.45
C ALA A 414 -4.45 3.37 13.33
N VAL A 415 -3.87 2.29 12.78
CA VAL A 415 -3.55 1.06 13.52
C VAL A 415 -2.59 1.34 14.66
N LEU A 416 -1.54 2.14 14.42
CA LEU A 416 -0.53 2.46 15.43
C LEU A 416 -1.04 3.43 16.48
N VAL A 417 -1.87 4.40 16.08
CA VAL A 417 -2.54 5.31 17.02
C VAL A 417 -3.44 4.50 17.96
N ALA A 418 -4.23 3.57 17.42
CA ALA A 418 -5.06 2.67 18.21
C ALA A 418 -4.22 1.72 19.08
N LEU A 419 -3.09 1.22 18.57
CA LEU A 419 -2.20 0.31 19.30
C LEU A 419 -1.61 1.00 20.53
N ARG A 420 -1.10 2.21 20.34
CA ARG A 420 -0.60 3.05 21.43
C ARG A 420 -1.70 3.31 22.46
N ARG A 421 -2.89 3.72 22.01
CA ARG A 421 -4.03 4.00 22.90
C ARG A 421 -4.41 2.76 23.72
N ALA A 422 -4.47 1.57 23.11
CA ALA A 422 -4.78 0.33 23.82
C ALA A 422 -3.73 0.02 24.91
N LEU A 423 -2.45 0.19 24.60
CA LEU A 423 -1.35 -0.02 25.55
C LEU A 423 -1.33 1.02 26.69
N GLU A 424 -1.63 2.30 26.39
CA GLU A 424 -1.75 3.36 27.39
C GLU A 424 -2.93 3.11 28.35
N LEU A 425 -4.07 2.65 27.82
CA LEU A 425 -5.25 2.35 28.63
C LEU A 425 -5.08 1.07 29.47
N ASP A 426 -4.39 0.05 28.94
CA ASP A 426 -4.06 -1.16 29.67
C ASP A 426 -3.16 -0.87 30.89
N ARG A 427 -2.21 0.06 30.74
CA ARG A 427 -1.31 0.50 31.82
C ARG A 427 -2.05 1.09 33.03
N GLY A 428 -3.24 1.68 32.82
CA GLY A 428 -4.05 2.29 33.88
C GLY A 428 -3.38 3.50 34.55
N SER A 429 -4.09 4.17 35.49
CA SER A 429 -3.52 5.21 36.35
C SER A 429 -2.31 4.67 37.10
N ALA A 430 -1.26 5.48 37.25
CA ALA A 430 0.03 5.14 37.85
C ALA A 430 -0.04 4.59 39.30
N ASP A 431 -1.22 4.58 39.91
CA ASP A 431 -1.48 4.16 41.29
C ASP A 431 -1.83 2.68 41.46
N ARG A 432 -1.65 1.82 40.44
CA ARG A 432 -1.94 0.39 40.59
C ARG A 432 -0.83 -0.30 41.40
N PRO A 433 -1.14 -0.95 42.54
CA PRO A 433 -0.18 -1.81 43.22
C PRO A 433 0.19 -2.98 42.29
N PHE A 434 1.49 -3.26 42.20
CA PHE A 434 2.15 -4.22 41.29
C PHE A 434 1.71 -5.70 41.44
N ASN A 435 0.66 -6.00 42.20
CA ASN A 435 0.29 -7.36 42.61
C ASN A 435 -1.08 -7.80 42.04
N MET A 436 -1.27 -7.73 40.72
CA MET A 436 -2.40 -8.37 40.04
C MET A 436 -1.93 -9.38 39.00
N SER A 437 -2.44 -10.61 39.12
CA SER A 437 -2.16 -11.77 38.25
C SER A 437 -2.43 -11.51 36.76
N SER A 438 -3.35 -10.59 36.42
CA SER A 438 -3.67 -10.22 35.05
C SER A 438 -2.57 -9.42 34.37
N TRP A 439 -1.88 -8.54 35.10
CA TRP A 439 -0.77 -7.75 34.56
C TRP A 439 0.37 -8.67 34.15
N ASP A 440 0.76 -9.60 35.02
CA ASP A 440 1.80 -10.57 34.71
C ASP A 440 1.39 -11.54 33.60
N ARG A 441 0.10 -11.92 33.52
CA ARG A 441 -0.42 -12.81 32.47
C ARG A 441 -0.14 -12.28 31.06
N TYR A 442 -0.27 -10.98 30.82
CA TYR A 442 -0.13 -10.39 29.49
C TYR A 442 1.17 -9.59 29.28
N ARG A 443 2.17 -9.76 30.14
CA ARG A 443 3.45 -9.03 30.01
C ARG A 443 4.20 -9.33 28.71
N ASN A 444 4.12 -10.57 28.23
CA ASN A 444 4.78 -11.02 27.01
C ASN A 444 4.13 -10.41 25.75
N SER A 445 2.80 -10.39 25.69
CA SER A 445 2.06 -9.78 24.58
C SER A 445 2.23 -8.26 24.54
N ARG A 446 2.29 -7.59 25.71
CA ARG A 446 2.66 -6.17 25.78
C ARG A 446 4.06 -5.89 25.25
N LEU A 447 5.05 -6.69 25.65
CA LEU A 447 6.42 -6.56 25.15
C LEU A 447 6.46 -6.72 23.63
N TRP A 448 5.76 -7.72 23.08
CA TRP A 448 5.67 -7.95 21.64
C TRP A 448 4.97 -6.80 20.89
N ALA A 449 3.84 -6.32 21.41
CA ALA A 449 3.12 -5.19 20.84
C ALA A 449 3.95 -3.90 20.81
N LEU A 450 4.69 -3.63 21.88
CA LEU A 450 5.65 -2.52 21.97
C LEU A 450 6.80 -2.68 20.97
N TYR A 451 7.31 -3.91 20.80
CA TYR A 451 8.32 -4.21 19.78
C TYR A 451 7.82 -3.90 18.38
N VAL A 452 6.60 -4.35 18.02
CA VAL A 452 5.99 -4.06 16.72
C VAL A 452 5.83 -2.55 16.49
N GLY A 453 5.40 -1.80 17.49
CA GLY A 453 5.32 -0.33 17.41
C GLY A 453 6.71 0.32 17.27
N ALA A 454 7.72 -0.18 17.99
CA ALA A 454 9.10 0.32 17.91
C ALA A 454 9.74 0.07 16.54
N LEU A 455 9.42 -1.05 15.89
CA LEU A 455 9.78 -1.30 14.49
C LEU A 455 9.17 -0.24 13.56
N ALA A 456 7.91 0.09 13.78
CA ALA A 456 7.25 1.13 13.02
C ALA A 456 7.97 2.46 13.16
N GLU A 457 8.26 2.87 14.41
CA GLU A 457 8.98 4.12 14.74
C GLU A 457 10.33 4.27 14.04
N ARG A 458 11.00 3.14 13.80
CA ARG A 458 12.33 3.08 13.17
C ARG A 458 12.28 2.96 11.64
N ALA A 459 11.12 2.66 11.06
CA ALA A 459 11.00 2.44 9.63
C ALA A 459 11.12 3.78 8.86
N PRO A 460 12.09 3.93 7.93
CA PRO A 460 12.54 5.23 7.44
C PRO A 460 11.55 6.02 6.57
N ASN A 461 10.32 5.55 6.37
CA ASN A 461 9.38 6.11 5.38
C ASN A 461 7.89 5.97 5.76
N THR A 462 7.60 5.63 7.00
CA THR A 462 6.26 5.12 7.36
C THR A 462 5.28 6.22 7.79
N PHE A 463 5.75 7.44 8.01
CA PHE A 463 4.99 8.44 8.74
C PHE A 463 4.93 9.84 8.11
N SER A 464 3.79 10.49 8.33
CA SER A 464 3.68 11.94 8.25
C SER A 464 4.48 12.60 9.40
N ALA A 465 4.98 13.82 9.17
CA ALA A 465 5.82 14.55 10.13
C ALA A 465 5.20 14.76 11.54
N GLN A 466 3.89 14.55 11.68
CA GLN A 466 3.18 14.68 12.96
C GLN A 466 3.24 13.40 13.81
N VAL A 467 3.21 12.21 13.19
CA VAL A 467 3.50 10.93 13.87
C VAL A 467 4.99 10.85 14.19
N VAL A 468 5.84 11.54 13.42
CA VAL A 468 7.29 11.65 13.65
C VAL A 468 7.64 12.26 15.03
N ARG A 469 6.77 13.08 15.62
CA ARG A 469 7.00 13.69 16.94
C ARG A 469 6.65 12.78 18.12
N SER A 470 5.94 11.67 17.88
CA SER A 470 5.65 10.65 18.89
C SER A 470 6.58 9.42 18.83
N LEU A 471 7.58 9.39 17.93
CA LEU A 471 8.37 8.20 17.55
C LEU A 471 9.36 7.66 18.59
N SER A 472 9.34 8.14 19.82
CA SER A 472 10.08 7.49 20.88
C SER A 472 9.16 6.79 21.87
N TRP A 473 7.84 6.89 21.73
CA TRP A 473 6.92 6.34 22.73
C TRP A 473 7.02 4.81 22.79
N PHE A 474 6.95 4.12 21.66
CA PHE A 474 7.04 2.67 21.63
C PHE A 474 8.44 2.20 22.01
N ASN A 475 9.51 2.82 21.50
CA ASN A 475 10.89 2.49 21.88
C ASN A 475 11.12 2.69 23.39
N THR A 476 10.65 3.81 23.95
CA THR A 476 10.79 4.09 25.40
C THR A 476 10.04 3.05 26.22
N ASN A 477 8.77 2.79 25.90
CA ASN A 477 7.95 1.83 26.65
C ASN A 477 8.40 0.38 26.44
N LEU A 478 8.92 0.02 25.26
CA LEU A 478 9.56 -1.27 25.00
C LEU A 478 10.72 -1.50 25.96
N ALA A 479 11.62 -0.52 26.07
CA ALA A 479 12.76 -0.61 26.98
C ALA A 479 12.33 -0.65 28.45
N GLU A 480 11.24 0.03 28.81
CA GLU A 480 10.62 0.02 30.13
C GLU A 480 10.09 -1.36 30.50
N GLN A 481 9.29 -1.94 29.59
CA GLN A 481 8.70 -3.27 29.75
C GLN A 481 9.77 -4.37 29.76
N ALA A 482 10.75 -4.29 28.85
CA ALA A 482 11.87 -5.23 28.81
C ALA A 482 12.67 -5.19 30.12
N ALA A 483 12.96 -3.99 30.63
CA ALA A 483 13.65 -3.80 31.89
C ALA A 483 12.88 -4.40 33.08
N ALA A 484 11.57 -4.18 33.15
CA ALA A 484 10.70 -4.74 34.19
C ALA A 484 10.65 -6.28 34.14
N MET A 485 10.83 -6.87 32.95
CA MET A 485 10.91 -8.32 32.74
C MET A 485 12.33 -8.90 32.89
N GLY A 486 13.34 -8.07 33.21
CA GLY A 486 14.74 -8.51 33.28
C GLY A 486 15.38 -8.84 31.92
N ILE A 487 14.74 -8.47 30.81
CA ILE A 487 15.22 -8.72 29.45
C ILE A 487 16.17 -7.60 29.04
N ARG A 488 17.44 -7.93 28.78
CA ARG A 488 18.49 -6.96 28.39
C ARG A 488 19.08 -7.19 27.00
N THR A 489 18.91 -8.39 26.45
CA THR A 489 19.50 -8.78 25.17
C THR A 489 18.43 -9.06 24.13
N TRP A 490 18.79 -8.91 22.85
CA TRP A 490 17.92 -9.30 21.75
C TRP A 490 17.57 -10.79 21.80
N SER A 491 18.54 -11.64 22.13
CA SER A 491 18.35 -13.09 22.25
C SER A 491 17.24 -13.45 23.25
N ALA A 492 17.19 -12.79 24.40
CA ALA A 492 16.15 -13.01 25.41
C ALA A 492 14.79 -12.47 24.95
N ALA A 493 14.75 -11.30 24.33
CA ALA A 493 13.51 -10.73 23.78
C ALA A 493 12.93 -11.62 22.66
N LYS A 494 13.79 -12.16 21.80
CA LYS A 494 13.42 -13.06 20.71
C LYS A 494 12.72 -14.33 21.19
N VAL A 495 13.10 -14.88 22.35
CA VAL A 495 12.39 -16.02 22.96
C VAL A 495 10.92 -15.69 23.20
N VAL A 496 10.62 -14.48 23.70
CA VAL A 496 9.24 -14.01 23.87
C VAL A 496 8.56 -13.82 22.53
N PHE A 497 9.23 -13.17 21.57
CA PHE A 497 8.63 -12.85 20.27
C PHE A 497 8.30 -14.10 19.43
N ASN A 498 9.07 -15.18 19.58
CA ASN A 498 8.78 -16.47 18.96
C ASN A 498 7.44 -17.08 19.38
N GLY A 499 6.87 -16.67 20.52
CA GLY A 499 5.51 -17.05 20.94
C GLY A 499 4.39 -16.34 20.16
N PHE A 500 4.72 -15.45 19.23
CA PHE A 500 3.78 -14.67 18.42
C PHE A 500 4.11 -14.81 16.91
N LEU A 501 3.78 -13.82 16.09
CA LEU A 501 3.98 -13.83 14.63
C LEU A 501 5.38 -13.39 14.17
N TYR A 502 6.40 -13.59 14.99
CA TYR A 502 7.77 -13.23 14.65
C TYR A 502 8.41 -14.23 13.67
N HIS A 503 9.27 -13.72 12.78
CA HIS A 503 10.12 -14.53 11.93
C HIS A 503 11.47 -13.83 11.69
N GLU A 504 12.57 -14.59 11.63
CA GLU A 504 13.92 -14.04 11.48
C GLU A 504 14.09 -13.25 10.19
N SER A 505 13.57 -13.77 9.07
CA SER A 505 13.68 -13.15 7.74
C SER A 505 12.91 -11.84 7.55
N MET A 506 12.33 -11.24 8.61
CA MET A 506 11.72 -9.91 8.57
C MET A 506 12.81 -8.81 8.55
N SER A 507 12.62 -7.79 7.72
CA SER A 507 13.63 -6.78 7.36
C SER A 507 14.07 -5.81 8.46
N ALA A 508 13.45 -5.87 9.63
CA ALA A 508 13.77 -5.02 10.77
C ALA A 508 13.93 -5.89 12.01
N GLN A 509 15.08 -6.56 12.13
CA GLN A 509 15.40 -7.36 13.30
C GLN A 509 15.79 -6.45 14.47
N GLY A 510 15.58 -6.90 15.70
CA GLY A 510 16.06 -6.18 16.89
C GLY A 510 17.55 -6.37 17.17
N SER A 511 18.24 -7.29 16.49
CA SER A 511 19.68 -7.56 16.70
C SER A 511 20.55 -6.32 16.56
N ASP A 512 20.15 -5.40 15.69
CA ASP A 512 20.99 -4.27 15.31
C ASP A 512 20.84 -3.08 16.28
N TRP A 513 19.84 -3.12 17.16
CA TRP A 513 19.47 -1.94 17.94
C TRP A 513 18.88 -2.20 19.33
N PHE A 514 18.49 -3.43 19.66
CA PHE A 514 17.80 -3.72 20.91
C PHE A 514 18.73 -3.52 22.11
N GLU A 515 19.95 -4.07 22.09
CA GLU A 515 20.92 -3.79 23.16
C GLU A 515 21.23 -2.29 23.28
N LEU A 516 21.36 -1.57 22.16
CA LEU A 516 21.60 -0.12 22.17
C LEU A 516 20.42 0.62 22.81
N LEU A 517 19.19 0.23 22.50
CA LEU A 517 18.00 0.78 23.13
C LEU A 517 18.03 0.54 24.66
N MET A 518 18.37 -0.68 25.08
CA MET A 518 18.49 -1.02 26.50
C MET A 518 19.62 -0.24 27.20
N ALA A 519 20.73 0.02 26.51
CA ALA A 519 21.86 0.82 27.00
C ALA A 519 21.55 2.33 27.04
N SER A 520 20.79 2.86 26.07
CA SER A 520 20.42 4.28 26.00
C SER A 520 19.45 4.74 27.09
N ARG A 521 18.84 3.82 27.85
CA ARG A 521 18.18 4.18 29.12
C ARG A 521 19.17 4.57 30.21
N ALA A 522 20.45 4.24 30.07
CA ALA A 522 21.53 4.81 30.87
C ALA A 522 22.03 6.15 30.31
N ILE A 523 21.81 6.45 29.02
CA ILE A 523 22.26 7.68 28.33
C ILE A 523 21.27 8.05 27.22
N ALA A 524 20.37 8.99 27.48
CA ALA A 524 19.39 9.47 26.50
C ALA A 524 20.10 10.17 25.32
N LEU A 525 20.04 9.59 24.11
CA LEU A 525 20.41 10.30 22.87
C LEU A 525 19.42 10.00 21.73
N PRO A 526 18.98 11.03 20.97
CA PRO A 526 18.24 10.83 19.75
C PRO A 526 19.17 10.30 18.66
N LEU A 527 18.86 9.11 18.13
CA LEU A 527 19.50 8.53 16.95
C LEU A 527 19.18 9.39 15.71
N ARG A 528 20.00 10.40 15.43
CA ARG A 528 19.99 11.11 14.15
C ARG A 528 21.31 11.10 13.39
N ASP A 529 22.42 10.72 14.01
CA ASP A 529 23.73 10.77 13.34
C ASP A 529 24.46 9.43 13.44
N ILE A 530 24.07 8.47 12.59
CA ILE A 530 24.99 7.43 12.10
C ILE A 530 24.74 7.31 10.60
N VAL A 531 25.58 7.99 9.82
CA VAL A 531 25.84 7.76 8.39
C VAL A 531 27.32 7.42 8.25
#